data_AF-A0AAV2B7D1-F1
#
_entry.id   AF-A0AAV2B7D1-F1
#
_cell.length_a   1.000
_cell.length_b   1.000
_cell.length_c   1.000
_cell.angle_alpha   90.00
_cell.angle_beta   90.00
_cell.angle_gamma   90.00
#
_symmetry.space_group_name_H-M   'P 1'
#
loop_
_entity.id
_entity.type
_entity.pdbx_description
1 polymer ?
#
loop_
_entity_poly.entity_id
_entity_poly.type
_entity_poly.pdbx_seq_one_letter_code
_entity_poly.pdbx_strand_id
1 'polypeptide(L)'
;MLRLWKYIFYLVGILEKMVPLKQPKAQMIQLKSQNLKSHMFCKFYEIDRHLPKLVIGTWHRSIVLLRYNKEYQCISMRSATSNELKYLDKLVIASSKSMAMLLKSSYLL
;
A
#
# COMPACT_ATOMS: atom_id res chain seq x y z
N MET A 1 10.16 1.30 26.05
CA MET A 1 9.33 0.32 25.30
C MET A 1 8.80 1.02 24.04
N LEU A 2 9.53 0.96 22.92
CA LEU A 2 9.23 1.72 21.71
C LEU A 2 8.13 1.03 20.89
N ARG A 3 6.87 1.40 21.12
CA ARG A 3 5.78 1.08 20.19
C ARG A 3 6.03 1.88 18.90
N LEU A 4 6.61 1.24 17.90
CA LEU A 4 6.95 1.87 16.60
C LEU A 4 5.85 1.71 15.54
N TRP A 5 4.85 0.86 15.80
CA TRP A 5 3.89 0.39 14.80
C TRP A 5 2.48 0.62 15.35
N LYS A 6 1.62 1.31 14.59
CA LYS A 6 0.27 1.63 15.06
C LYS A 6 -0.77 0.68 14.47
N TYR A 7 -0.81 0.56 13.14
CA TYR A 7 -1.79 -0.29 12.44
C TYR A 7 -1.22 -0.84 11.12
N ILE A 8 -1.62 -2.07 10.78
CA ILE A 8 -1.25 -2.74 9.54
C ILE A 8 -2.53 -2.96 8.72
N PHE A 9 -2.46 -2.64 7.43
CA PHE A 9 -3.59 -2.73 6.51
C PHE A 9 -3.19 -3.52 5.27
N TYR A 10 -4.11 -4.35 4.80
CA TYR A 10 -4.00 -5.04 3.52
C TYR A 10 -4.77 -4.27 2.45
N LEU A 11 -4.07 -3.91 1.38
CA LEU A 11 -4.62 -3.13 0.28
C LEU A 11 -4.40 -3.84 -1.06
N VAL A 12 -5.38 -3.67 -1.94
CA VAL A 12 -5.37 -4.07 -3.35
C VAL A 12 -5.76 -2.85 -4.18
N GLY A 13 -4.98 -2.58 -5.22
CA GLY A 13 -5.18 -1.44 -6.08
C GLY A 13 -4.37 -1.53 -7.36
N ILE A 14 -4.63 -0.61 -8.28
CA ILE A 14 -3.83 -0.47 -9.50
C ILE A 14 -2.62 0.41 -9.18
N LEU A 15 -1.43 -0.06 -9.54
CA LEU A 15 -0.21 0.73 -9.41
C LEU A 15 -0.21 1.82 -10.48
N GLU A 16 -0.29 3.08 -10.09
CA GLU A 16 -0.31 4.19 -11.06
C GLU A 16 1.08 4.81 -11.24
N LYS A 17 1.85 4.96 -10.16
CA LYS A 17 3.15 5.62 -10.19
C LYS A 17 4.11 5.02 -9.19
N MET A 18 5.38 5.00 -9.57
CA MET A 18 6.52 4.78 -8.68
C MET A 18 7.49 5.92 -8.91
N VAL A 19 7.90 6.58 -7.82
CA VAL A 19 8.82 7.71 -7.87
C VAL A 19 9.97 7.45 -6.92
N PRO A 20 11.23 7.42 -7.39
CA PRO A 20 12.37 7.30 -6.50
C PRO A 20 12.43 8.50 -5.56
N LEU A 21 12.70 8.24 -4.29
CA LEU A 21 12.84 9.28 -3.28
C LEU A 21 14.32 9.71 -3.17
N LYS A 22 14.56 10.87 -2.55
CA LYS A 22 15.93 11.37 -2.29
C LYS A 22 16.72 10.42 -1.38
N GLN A 23 16.02 9.71 -0.49
CA GLN A 23 16.65 8.69 0.34
C GLN A 23 17.09 7.51 -0.53
N PRO A 24 18.35 7.02 -0.37
CA PRO A 24 18.80 5.83 -1.09
C PRO A 24 17.87 4.66 -0.86
N LYS A 25 17.63 3.86 -1.92
CA LYS A 25 16.83 2.63 -1.83
C LYS A 25 15.40 2.86 -1.32
N ALA A 26 14.84 4.05 -1.53
CA ALA A 26 13.47 4.38 -1.16
C ALA A 26 12.65 4.79 -2.38
N GLN A 27 11.41 4.34 -2.43
CA GLN A 27 10.47 4.64 -3.51
C GLN A 27 9.13 5.07 -2.93
N MET A 28 8.53 6.13 -3.49
CA MET A 28 7.13 6.47 -3.26
C MET A 28 6.27 5.70 -4.25
N ILE A 29 5.24 5.04 -3.75
CA ILE A 29 4.33 4.22 -4.55
C ILE A 29 2.93 4.81 -4.43
N GLN A 30 2.27 5.00 -5.56
CA GLN A 30 0.88 5.41 -5.65
C GLN A 30 0.00 4.24 -6.09
N LEU A 31 -0.93 3.83 -5.23
CA LEU A 31 -1.95 2.83 -5.50
C LEU A 31 -3.32 3.50 -5.61
N LYS A 32 -4.01 3.27 -6.72
CA LYS A 32 -5.40 3.67 -6.90
C LYS A 32 -6.33 2.61 -6.35
N SER A 33 -7.22 3.03 -5.45
CA SER A 33 -8.37 2.21 -5.07
C SER A 33 -9.42 2.27 -6.19
N GLN A 34 -10.08 1.16 -6.46
CA GLN A 34 -11.12 1.14 -7.50
C GLN A 34 -12.47 1.64 -6.95
N ASN A 35 -12.84 1.27 -5.72
CA ASN A 35 -14.13 1.66 -5.14
C ASN A 35 -14.08 3.00 -4.40
N LEU A 36 -12.90 3.41 -3.93
CA LEU A 36 -12.70 4.74 -3.39
C LEU A 36 -12.09 5.58 -4.50
N LYS A 37 -12.69 6.73 -4.83
CA LYS A 37 -12.11 7.75 -5.72
C LYS A 37 -10.91 8.45 -5.06
N SER A 38 -9.97 7.66 -4.54
CA SER A 38 -8.85 8.09 -3.73
C SER A 38 -7.62 7.27 -4.06
N HIS A 39 -6.47 7.89 -3.81
CA HIS A 39 -5.15 7.31 -4.02
C HIS A 39 -4.49 7.12 -2.66
N MET A 40 -3.76 6.01 -2.53
CA MET A 40 -2.91 5.78 -1.38
C MET A 40 -1.47 5.94 -1.79
N PHE A 41 -0.75 6.75 -1.03
CA PHE A 41 0.66 6.98 -1.18
C PHE A 41 1.39 6.30 -0.02
N CYS A 42 2.37 5.47 -0.33
CA CYS A 42 3.22 4.85 0.68
C CYS A 42 4.69 4.88 0.27
N LYS A 43 5.57 4.97 1.25
CA LYS A 43 7.01 4.84 1.05
C LYS A 43 7.41 3.37 1.19
N PHE A 44 8.15 2.84 0.22
CA PHE A 44 8.83 1.56 0.32
C PHE A 44 10.32 1.82 0.54
N TYR A 45 10.95 1.06 1.44
CA TYR A 45 12.36 1.14 1.75
C TYR A 45 13.00 -0.24 1.50
N GLU A 46 13.89 -0.35 0.52
CA GLU A 46 14.65 -1.56 0.18
C GLU A 46 15.83 -1.81 1.14
N ILE A 47 15.67 -1.49 2.43
CA ILE A 47 16.74 -1.64 3.43
C ILE A 47 16.94 -3.12 3.77
N ASP A 48 15.85 -3.90 3.85
CA ASP A 48 15.87 -5.32 4.25
C ASP A 48 15.24 -6.27 3.21
N ARG A 49 14.65 -5.73 2.14
CA ARG A 49 13.88 -6.50 1.15
C ARG A 49 14.03 -5.90 -0.23
N HIS A 50 14.28 -6.73 -1.25
CA HIS A 50 14.24 -6.28 -2.62
C HIS A 50 12.77 -6.05 -3.05
N LEU A 51 12.49 -4.92 -3.67
CA LEU A 51 11.18 -4.67 -4.26
C LEU A 51 11.06 -5.57 -5.50
N PRO A 52 10.05 -6.47 -5.58
CA PRO A 52 9.88 -7.27 -6.78
C PRO A 52 9.54 -6.36 -7.96
N LYS A 53 9.77 -6.84 -9.19
CA LYS A 53 9.44 -6.09 -10.40
C LYS A 53 7.94 -5.76 -10.44
N LEU A 54 7.61 -4.48 -10.25
CA LEU A 54 6.24 -3.98 -10.29
C LEU A 54 5.92 -3.43 -11.69
N VAL A 55 4.66 -3.55 -12.11
CA VAL A 55 4.22 -3.11 -13.46
C VAL A 55 3.12 -2.06 -13.34
N ILE A 56 3.42 -0.82 -13.72
CA ILE A 56 2.44 0.27 -13.73
C ILE A 56 1.23 -0.10 -14.59
N GLY A 57 0.03 0.30 -14.16
CA GLY A 57 -1.23 -0.01 -14.82
C GLY A 57 -1.82 -1.38 -14.48
N THR A 58 -1.14 -2.17 -13.63
CA THR A 58 -1.62 -3.51 -13.23
C THR A 58 -1.97 -3.60 -11.74
N TRP A 59 -2.74 -4.64 -11.41
CA TRP A 59 -3.19 -4.91 -10.06
C TRP A 59 -2.07 -5.37 -9.15
N HIS A 60 -2.00 -4.77 -7.97
CA HIS A 60 -1.02 -5.06 -6.95
C HIS A 60 -1.65 -5.27 -5.60
N ARG A 61 -1.02 -6.14 -4.82
CA ARG A 61 -1.25 -6.32 -3.39
C ARG A 61 -0.19 -5.55 -2.62
N SER A 62 -0.60 -4.86 -1.57
CA SER A 62 0.29 -4.16 -0.68
C SER A 62 -0.10 -4.37 0.78
N ILE A 63 0.90 -4.50 1.64
CA ILE A 63 0.73 -4.38 3.08
C ILE A 63 1.28 -3.02 3.49
N VAL A 64 0.41 -2.21 4.09
CA VAL A 64 0.73 -0.84 4.49
C VAL A 64 0.70 -0.72 6.00
N LEU A 65 1.78 -0.20 6.53
CA LEU A 65 1.94 0.19 7.92
C LEU A 65 1.63 1.69 8.06
N LEU A 66 0.71 2.03 8.95
CA LEU A 66 0.56 3.40 9.46
C LEU A 66 1.44 3.56 10.70
N ARG A 67 2.47 4.40 10.57
CA ARG A 67 3.37 4.76 11.67
C ARG A 67 2.75 5.86 12.55
N TYR A 68 3.29 6.03 13.75
CA TYR A 68 2.83 7.04 14.71
C TYR A 68 2.96 8.48 14.20
N ASN A 69 3.98 8.76 13.39
CA ASN A 69 4.20 10.04 12.72
C ASN A 69 3.30 10.25 11.49
N LYS A 70 2.21 9.47 11.36
CA LYS A 70 1.26 9.49 10.24
C LYS A 70 1.87 9.15 8.87
N GLU A 71 3.07 8.57 8.84
CA GLU A 71 3.65 8.07 7.59
C GLU A 71 3.08 6.70 7.22
N TYR A 72 2.70 6.55 5.95
CA TYR A 72 2.34 5.28 5.36
C TYR A 72 3.59 4.62 4.76
N GLN A 73 3.92 3.44 5.28
CA GLN A 73 5.02 2.62 4.77
C GLN A 73 4.46 1.37 4.10
N CYS A 74 4.86 1.12 2.85
CA CYS A 74 4.65 -0.16 2.21
C CYS A 74 5.73 -1.13 2.70
N ILE A 75 5.34 -2.15 3.47
CA ILE A 75 6.27 -3.17 3.99
C ILE A 75 6.41 -4.38 3.06
N SER A 76 5.44 -4.54 2.15
CA SER A 76 5.44 -5.56 1.11
C SER A 76 4.57 -5.09 -0.04
N MET A 77 5.04 -5.28 -1.26
CA MET A 77 4.26 -5.02 -2.46
C MET A 77 4.59 -6.03 -3.55
N ARG A 78 3.57 -6.51 -4.28
CA ARG A 78 3.74 -7.41 -5.42
C ARG A 78 2.55 -7.34 -6.36
N SER A 79 2.74 -7.76 -7.61
CA SER A 79 1.64 -7.95 -8.56
C SER A 79 0.63 -8.98 -8.01
N ALA A 80 -0.65 -8.76 -8.32
CA ALA A 80 -1.69 -9.74 -8.08
C ALA A 80 -1.48 -10.94 -9.02
N THR A 81 -1.67 -12.15 -8.50
CA THR A 81 -1.54 -13.38 -9.29
C THR A 81 -2.80 -13.65 -10.09
N SER A 82 -2.71 -14.48 -11.14
CA SER A 82 -3.88 -14.87 -11.95
C SER A 82 -5.01 -15.48 -11.14
N ASN A 83 -4.70 -16.23 -10.07
CA ASN A 83 -5.71 -16.78 -9.17
C ASN A 83 -6.37 -15.71 -8.29
N GLU A 84 -5.63 -14.68 -7.87
CA GLU A 84 -6.18 -13.56 -7.10
C GLU A 84 -7.11 -12.70 -7.96
N LEU A 85 -6.79 -12.53 -9.25
CA LEU A 85 -7.63 -11.80 -10.18
C LEU A 85 -9.01 -12.45 -10.38
N LYS A 86 -9.13 -13.78 -10.23
CA LYS A 86 -10.44 -14.48 -10.25
C LYS A 86 -11.37 -14.05 -9.11
N TYR A 87 -10.80 -13.55 -8.01
CA TYR A 87 -11.54 -13.12 -6.82
C TYR A 87 -11.37 -11.63 -6.55
N LEU A 88 -11.02 -10.87 -7.58
CA LEU A 88 -10.62 -9.47 -7.46
C LEU A 88 -11.69 -8.62 -6.76
N ASP A 89 -12.96 -8.77 -7.11
CA ASP A 89 -14.05 -7.99 -6.53
C ASP A 89 -14.13 -8.14 -5.00
N LYS A 90 -14.01 -9.38 -4.50
CA LYS A 90 -14.00 -9.66 -3.06
C LYS A 90 -12.78 -9.03 -2.37
N LEU A 91 -11.61 -9.13 -3.02
CA LEU A 91 -10.37 -8.53 -2.52
C LEU A 91 -10.43 -7.00 -2.51
N VAL A 92 -11.02 -6.39 -3.53
CA VAL A 92 -11.21 -4.93 -3.63
C VAL A 92 -12.18 -4.46 -2.54
N ILE A 93 -13.29 -5.16 -2.30
CA ILE A 93 -14.24 -4.81 -1.23
C ILE A 93 -13.54 -4.86 0.14
N ALA A 94 -12.78 -5.92 0.43
CA ALA A 94 -12.04 -6.04 1.68
C ALA A 94 -10.96 -4.94 1.80
N SER A 95 -10.21 -4.70 0.72
CA SER A 95 -9.21 -3.63 0.61
C SER A 95 -9.80 -2.25 0.87
N SER A 96 -10.98 -1.94 0.30
CA SER A 96 -11.64 -0.65 0.49
C SER A 96 -12.08 -0.43 1.93
N LYS A 97 -12.52 -1.47 2.65
CA LYS A 97 -12.78 -1.38 4.09
C LYS A 97 -11.50 -1.07 4.87
N SER A 98 -10.41 -1.79 4.56
CA SER A 98 -9.08 -1.53 5.15
C SER A 98 -8.60 -0.10 4.87
N MET A 99 -8.77 0.39 3.65
CA MET A 99 -8.41 1.75 3.25
C MET A 99 -9.25 2.80 3.99
N ALA A 100 -10.57 2.62 4.08
CA ALA A 100 -11.43 3.52 4.83
C ALA A 100 -11.03 3.59 6.30
N MET A 101 -10.67 2.46 6.91
CA MET A 101 -10.14 2.40 8.28
C MET A 101 -8.78 3.09 8.40
N LEU A 102 -7.86 2.90 7.44
CA LEU A 102 -6.57 3.58 7.39
C LEU A 102 -6.76 5.10 7.34
N LEU A 103 -7.60 5.59 6.42
CA LEU A 103 -7.90 7.02 6.29
C LEU A 103 -8.53 7.56 7.58
N LYS A 104 -9.55 6.92 8.14
CA LYS A 104 -10.17 7.33 9.41
C LYS A 104 -9.16 7.35 10.57
N SER A 105 -8.28 6.36 10.65
CA SER A 105 -7.25 6.27 11.70
C SER A 105 -6.20 7.38 11.61
N SER A 106 -6.04 7.98 10.43
CA SER A 106 -5.15 9.13 10.23
C SER A 106 -5.78 10.45 10.68
N TYR A 107 -7.12 10.56 10.66
CA TYR A 107 -7.90 11.74 11.09
C TYR A 107 -8.22 11.77 12.59
N LEU A 108 -8.28 10.63 13.27
CA LEU A 108 -8.53 10.54 14.73
C LEU A 108 -7.28 10.86 15.58
N LEU A 109 -6.28 11.50 14.97
CA LEU A 109 -4.97 11.87 15.50
C LEU A 109 -4.58 13.23 14.97
#